data_AF-A0A0C3HF57-F1
#
_entry.id   AF-A0A0C3HF57-F1
#
_cell.length_a   1.000
_cell.length_b   1.000
_cell.length_c   1.000
_cell.angle_alpha   90.00
_cell.angle_beta   90.00
_cell.angle_gamma   90.00
#
_symmetry.space_group_name_H-M   'P 1'
#
loop_
_entity.id
_entity.type
_entity.pdbx_description
1 polymer ?
#
loop_
_entity_poly.entity_id
_entity_poly.type
_entity_poly.pdbx_seq_one_letter_code
_entity_poly.pdbx_strand_id
1 'polypeptide(L)'
;MQFSTILPITFCLAASTLANPMVLHEVPSAQVKANVSAQINKWLHDIKSVNNFVDTVGNVTNSTLISSMAATAFIAAQNEGASNTILQNDVKLDACGQAAAEALVGQFNIIGPAINDTISNPGNLQKNLDAINGARCPPPRGAGAISEEGEVQAAAALAVGIKVHPPQTPTVCNAVTAATNRRR
;
A
#
# COMPACT_ATOMS: atom_id res chain seq x y z
N MET A 1 -26.11 -31.05 -14.88
CA MET A 1 -24.68 -30.84 -15.18
C MET A 1 -24.49 -29.33 -15.37
N GLN A 2 -24.05 -28.62 -14.33
CA GLN A 2 -23.76 -27.19 -14.40
C GLN A 2 -22.28 -27.01 -14.78
N PHE A 3 -22.03 -26.33 -15.89
CA PHE A 3 -20.68 -25.98 -16.34
C PHE A 3 -20.23 -24.71 -15.62
N SER A 4 -19.18 -24.82 -14.81
CA SER A 4 -18.48 -23.67 -14.23
C SER A 4 -17.61 -23.01 -15.31
N THR A 5 -17.87 -21.74 -15.59
CA THR A 5 -17.05 -20.91 -16.48
C THR A 5 -15.82 -20.44 -15.71
N ILE A 6 -14.64 -20.93 -16.09
CA ILE A 6 -13.34 -20.48 -15.57
C ILE A 6 -12.99 -19.18 -16.31
N LEU A 7 -12.85 -18.07 -15.59
CA LEU A 7 -12.27 -16.84 -16.12
C LEU A 7 -10.75 -17.03 -16.30
N PRO A 8 -10.20 -16.90 -17.52
CA PRO A 8 -8.76 -16.89 -17.69
C PRO A 8 -8.17 -15.57 -17.19
N ILE A 9 -7.18 -15.66 -16.30
CA ILE A 9 -6.28 -14.55 -15.96
C ILE A 9 -5.43 -14.28 -17.19
N THR A 10 -5.69 -13.15 -17.85
CA THR A 10 -4.93 -12.69 -19.01
C THR A 10 -3.51 -12.32 -18.56
N PHE A 11 -2.55 -13.22 -18.80
CA PHE A 11 -1.13 -12.88 -18.75
C PHE A 11 -0.84 -11.86 -19.87
N CYS A 12 -0.46 -10.64 -19.50
CA CYS A 12 0.02 -9.63 -20.45
C CYS A 12 1.38 -10.04 -21.04
N LEU A 13 1.35 -10.81 -22.12
CA LEU A 13 2.47 -10.94 -23.06
C LEU A 13 2.23 -9.97 -24.21
N ALA A 14 2.84 -8.79 -24.15
CA ALA A 14 2.91 -7.87 -25.28
C ALA A 14 4.28 -8.01 -25.96
N ALA A 15 4.32 -8.78 -27.05
CA ALA A 15 5.36 -8.65 -28.06
C ALA A 15 4.84 -7.75 -29.17
N SER A 16 5.45 -6.58 -29.35
CA SER A 16 5.35 -5.79 -30.58
C SER A 16 6.54 -4.85 -30.68
N THR A 17 7.45 -5.20 -31.59
CA THR A 17 8.53 -4.36 -32.09
C THR A 17 7.99 -3.42 -33.15
N LEU A 18 7.99 -2.10 -32.90
CA LEU A 18 8.08 -1.08 -33.95
C LEU A 18 8.89 0.09 -33.37
N ALA A 19 9.97 0.43 -34.07
CA ALA A 19 10.89 1.49 -33.71
C ALA A 19 10.16 2.84 -33.63
N ASN A 20 9.98 3.35 -32.41
CA ASN A 20 9.66 4.76 -32.20
C ASN A 20 10.94 5.59 -32.33
N PRO A 21 10.86 6.83 -32.86
CA PRO A 21 11.98 7.76 -32.75
C PRO A 21 12.33 7.85 -31.27
N MET A 22 13.63 7.85 -30.94
CA MET A 22 14.10 8.07 -29.58
C MET A 22 13.38 9.29 -29.03
N VAL A 23 12.36 9.05 -28.20
CA VAL A 23 11.82 10.05 -27.31
C VAL A 23 12.98 10.34 -26.38
N LEU A 24 13.64 11.46 -26.63
CA LEU A 24 14.57 12.06 -25.70
C LEU A 24 13.72 12.32 -24.45
N HIS A 25 13.71 11.36 -23.52
CA HIS A 25 13.09 11.57 -22.22
C HIS A 25 13.81 12.78 -21.64
N GLU A 26 13.11 13.90 -21.47
CA GLU A 26 13.62 15.03 -20.72
C GLU A 26 14.10 14.46 -19.39
N VAL A 27 15.40 14.59 -19.13
CA VAL A 27 15.97 14.17 -17.86
C VAL A 27 15.22 14.94 -16.78
N PRO A 28 14.53 14.26 -15.84
CA PRO A 28 13.77 14.95 -14.81
C PRO A 28 14.67 15.92 -14.07
N SER A 29 14.17 17.13 -13.84
CA SER A 29 14.97 18.16 -13.16
C SER A 29 15.42 17.65 -11.79
N ALA A 30 16.58 18.14 -11.31
CA ALA A 30 17.07 17.79 -9.99
C ALA A 30 16.04 18.07 -8.88
N GLN A 31 15.20 19.09 -9.08
CA GLN A 31 14.10 19.43 -8.19
C GLN A 31 13.00 18.36 -8.18
N VAL A 32 12.56 17.88 -9.35
CA VAL A 32 11.54 16.81 -9.45
C VAL A 32 12.05 15.53 -8.79
N LYS A 33 13.31 15.17 -9.06
CA LYS A 33 13.96 14.01 -8.44
C LYS A 33 14.02 14.12 -6.90
N ALA A 34 14.36 15.30 -6.38
CA ALA A 34 14.38 15.56 -4.94
C ALA A 34 12.98 15.49 -4.32
N ASN A 35 11.97 16.07 -4.96
CA ASN A 35 10.59 16.05 -4.50
C ASN A 35 10.04 14.62 -4.43
N VAL A 36 10.20 13.84 -5.51
CA VAL A 36 9.75 12.44 -5.57
C VAL A 36 10.46 11.60 -4.50
N SER A 37 11.78 11.76 -4.33
CA SER A 37 12.51 11.06 -3.28
C SER A 37 12.01 11.43 -1.88
N ALA A 38 11.75 12.71 -1.62
CA ALA A 38 11.21 13.16 -0.34
C ALA A 38 9.80 12.59 -0.09
N GLN A 39 8.96 12.56 -1.13
CA GLN A 39 7.60 12.05 -1.02
C GLN A 39 7.58 10.54 -0.76
N ILE A 40 8.41 9.75 -1.45
CA ILE A 40 8.51 8.31 -1.21
C ILE A 40 9.03 8.04 0.20
N ASN A 41 10.06 8.76 0.65
CA ASN A 41 10.59 8.60 2.02
C ASN A 41 9.53 8.92 3.08
N LYS A 42 8.75 9.98 2.86
CA LYS A 42 7.63 10.33 3.73
C LYS A 42 6.58 9.21 3.75
N TRP A 43 6.18 8.72 2.58
CA TRP A 43 5.19 7.65 2.46
C TRP A 43 5.66 6.36 3.15
N LEU A 44 6.91 5.95 2.96
CA LEU A 44 7.49 4.80 3.66
C LEU A 44 7.45 4.95 5.19
N HIS A 45 7.69 6.16 5.70
CA HIS A 45 7.57 6.44 7.13
C HIS A 45 6.11 6.35 7.61
N ASP A 46 5.15 6.88 6.85
CA ASP A 46 3.73 6.83 7.16
C ASP A 46 3.22 5.36 7.17
N ILE A 47 3.58 4.57 6.15
CA ILE A 47 3.30 3.12 6.08
C ILE A 47 3.82 2.40 7.32
N LYS A 48 5.07 2.68 7.71
CA LYS A 48 5.66 2.09 8.92
C LYS A 48 4.87 2.43 10.18
N SER A 49 4.36 3.65 10.29
CA SER A 49 3.56 4.09 11.43
C SER A 49 2.25 3.31 11.52
N VAL A 50 1.52 3.18 10.40
CA VAL A 50 0.28 2.39 10.37
C VAL A 50 0.55 0.91 10.66
N ASN A 51 1.59 0.34 10.07
CA ASN A 51 1.91 -1.07 10.27
C ASN A 51 2.35 -1.36 11.70
N ASN A 52 3.11 -0.44 12.32
CA ASN A 52 3.45 -0.55 13.74
C ASN A 52 2.23 -0.47 14.65
N PHE A 53 1.25 0.38 14.33
CA PHE A 53 -0.03 0.39 15.06
C PHE A 53 -0.70 -0.98 15.01
N VAL A 54 -0.90 -1.52 13.81
CA VAL A 54 -1.54 -2.82 13.59
C VAL A 54 -0.82 -3.96 14.32
N ASP A 55 0.52 -3.97 14.28
CA ASP A 55 1.33 -5.03 14.88
C ASP A 55 1.34 -4.98 16.43
N THR A 56 1.12 -3.81 17.04
CA THR A 56 1.33 -3.62 18.48
C THR A 56 0.05 -3.44 19.29
N VAL A 57 -0.96 -2.76 18.72
CA VAL A 57 -2.14 -2.32 19.48
C VAL A 57 -2.99 -3.49 19.98
N GLY A 58 -2.96 -4.64 19.31
CA GLY A 58 -3.69 -5.84 19.73
C GLY A 58 -3.26 -6.38 21.10
N ASN A 59 -2.09 -5.98 21.61
CA ASN A 59 -1.59 -6.34 22.93
C ASN A 59 -1.89 -5.28 24.01
N VAL A 60 -2.58 -4.20 23.65
CA VAL A 60 -2.91 -3.10 24.54
C VAL A 60 -4.33 -3.27 25.06
N THR A 61 -4.53 -3.13 26.37
CA THR A 61 -5.86 -3.22 27.00
C THR A 61 -6.40 -1.87 27.46
N ASN A 62 -5.56 -0.84 27.53
CA ASN A 62 -5.97 0.49 27.95
C ASN A 62 -6.61 1.26 26.78
N SER A 63 -7.91 1.53 26.88
CA SER A 63 -8.69 2.22 25.84
C SER A 63 -8.13 3.58 25.46
N THR A 64 -7.65 4.38 26.42
CA THR A 64 -7.07 5.70 26.13
C THR A 64 -5.77 5.57 25.33
N LEU A 65 -4.94 4.57 25.67
CA LEU A 65 -3.72 4.30 24.92
C LEU A 65 -4.03 3.80 23.50
N ILE A 66 -5.02 2.90 23.34
CA ILE A 66 -5.50 2.45 22.03
C ILE A 66 -5.92 3.64 21.17
N SER A 67 -6.78 4.52 21.70
CA SER A 67 -7.23 5.72 20.99
C SER A 67 -6.08 6.65 20.61
N SER A 68 -5.08 6.82 21.49
CA SER A 68 -3.90 7.65 21.22
C SER A 68 -3.01 7.07 20.13
N MET A 69 -2.76 5.75 20.14
CA MET A 69 -2.03 5.06 19.09
C MET A 69 -2.77 5.13 17.75
N ALA A 70 -4.09 4.94 17.77
CA ALA A 70 -4.94 5.06 16.59
C ALA A 70 -4.91 6.49 16.01
N ALA A 71 -4.91 7.54 16.86
CA ALA A 71 -4.81 8.92 16.38
C ALA A 71 -3.51 9.20 15.61
N THR A 72 -2.40 8.62 16.07
CA THR A 72 -1.10 8.74 15.37
C THR A 72 -1.15 7.99 14.03
N ALA A 73 -1.65 6.75 14.04
CA ALA A 73 -1.79 5.95 12.84
C ALA A 73 -2.77 6.56 11.83
N PHE A 74 -3.80 7.28 12.28
CA PHE A 74 -4.77 7.93 11.40
C PHE A 74 -4.15 9.07 10.61
N ILE A 75 -3.29 9.88 11.23
CA ILE A 75 -2.55 10.92 10.52
C ILE A 75 -1.64 10.29 9.45
N ALA A 76 -0.95 9.21 9.80
CA ALA A 76 -0.12 8.47 8.85
C ALA A 76 -0.95 7.89 7.69
N ALA A 77 -2.10 7.27 7.97
CA ALA A 77 -2.98 6.71 6.93
C ALA A 77 -3.51 7.79 5.97
N GLN A 78 -3.87 8.99 6.46
CA GLN A 78 -4.26 10.10 5.59
C GLN A 78 -3.09 10.57 4.72
N ASN A 79 -1.89 10.59 5.30
CA ASN A 79 -0.68 10.97 4.60
C ASN A 79 -0.27 9.97 3.51
N GLU A 80 -0.54 8.68 3.68
CA GLU A 80 -0.35 7.67 2.62
C GLU A 80 -1.20 8.02 1.39
N GLY A 81 -2.49 8.31 1.59
CA GLY A 81 -3.40 8.74 0.51
C GLY A 81 -2.97 10.05 -0.15
N ALA A 82 -2.49 11.01 0.64
CA ALA A 82 -1.93 12.25 0.12
C ALA A 82 -0.66 11.99 -0.73
N SER A 83 0.20 11.06 -0.29
CA SER A 83 1.42 10.70 -1.01
C SER A 83 1.12 10.05 -2.36
N ASN A 84 0.14 9.15 -2.40
CA ASN A 84 -0.35 8.55 -3.64
C ASN A 84 -0.84 9.63 -4.63
N THR A 85 -1.57 10.62 -4.14
CA THR A 85 -2.09 11.73 -4.96
C THR A 85 -0.96 12.63 -5.48
N ILE A 86 -0.01 12.98 -4.62
CA ILE A 86 1.13 13.82 -4.99
C ILE A 86 1.97 13.15 -6.06
N LEU A 87 2.30 11.87 -5.90
CA LEU A 87 3.12 11.15 -6.89
C LEU A 87 2.44 11.03 -8.25
N GLN A 88 1.12 10.80 -8.29
CA GLN A 88 0.36 10.82 -9.56
C GLN A 88 0.40 12.19 -10.26
N ASN A 89 0.50 13.29 -9.51
CA ASN A 89 0.57 14.65 -10.06
C ASN A 89 1.99 15.06 -10.47
N ASP A 90 3.00 14.59 -9.73
CA ASP A 90 4.40 15.01 -9.91
C ASP A 90 5.13 14.20 -10.99
N VAL A 91 4.71 12.95 -11.27
CA VAL A 91 5.34 12.08 -12.25
C VAL A 91 4.33 11.32 -13.10
N LYS A 92 4.70 11.04 -14.34
CA LYS A 92 3.95 10.10 -15.19
C LYS A 92 4.29 8.68 -14.78
N LEU A 93 3.43 8.05 -14.00
CA LEU A 93 3.52 6.63 -13.70
C LEU A 93 3.35 5.82 -14.98
N ASP A 94 3.98 4.64 -15.03
CA ASP A 94 3.68 3.67 -16.08
C ASP A 94 2.29 3.04 -15.84
N ALA A 95 1.84 2.20 -16.77
CA ALA A 95 0.51 1.61 -16.71
C ALA A 95 0.29 0.78 -15.43
N CYS A 96 1.33 0.09 -14.94
CA CYS A 96 1.27 -0.69 -13.71
C CYS A 96 1.16 0.24 -12.49
N GLY A 97 2.02 1.26 -12.38
CA GLY A 97 1.97 2.22 -11.29
C GLY A 97 0.66 2.99 -11.24
N GLN A 98 0.06 3.32 -12.39
CA GLN A 98 -1.25 3.98 -12.43
C GLN A 98 -2.37 3.05 -11.95
N ALA A 99 -2.39 1.79 -12.41
CA ALA A 99 -3.37 0.81 -11.95
C ALA A 99 -3.28 0.57 -10.44
N ALA A 100 -2.06 0.45 -9.91
CA ALA A 100 -1.80 0.33 -8.48
C ALA A 100 -2.31 1.54 -7.70
N ALA A 101 -2.03 2.76 -8.19
CA ALA A 101 -2.46 4.00 -7.56
C ALA A 101 -3.99 4.13 -7.48
N GLU A 102 -4.71 3.66 -8.51
CA GLU A 102 -6.17 3.62 -8.56
C GLU A 102 -6.73 2.56 -7.60
N ALA A 103 -6.14 1.36 -7.56
CA ALA A 103 -6.54 0.29 -6.65
C ALA A 103 -6.42 0.72 -5.17
N LEU A 104 -5.40 1.51 -4.84
CA LEU A 104 -5.16 2.02 -3.48
C LEU A 104 -6.28 2.92 -2.95
N VAL A 105 -6.99 3.65 -3.81
CA VAL A 105 -8.08 4.53 -3.37
C VAL A 105 -9.15 3.73 -2.61
N GLY A 106 -9.49 2.54 -3.10
CA GLY A 106 -10.41 1.63 -2.41
C GLY A 106 -9.89 1.20 -1.03
N GLN A 107 -8.58 0.97 -0.90
CA GLN A 107 -7.96 0.52 0.34
C GLN A 107 -7.86 1.64 1.38
N PHE A 108 -7.54 2.87 0.97
CA PHE A 108 -7.53 4.02 1.86
C PHE A 108 -8.90 4.33 2.45
N ASN A 109 -9.96 4.10 1.67
CA ASN A 109 -11.36 4.20 2.12
C ASN A 109 -11.77 3.09 3.11
N ILE A 110 -10.89 2.13 3.39
CA ILE A 110 -11.08 1.11 4.43
C ILE A 110 -10.17 1.40 5.62
N ILE A 111 -8.86 1.56 5.37
CA ILE A 111 -7.84 1.67 6.41
C ILE A 111 -8.05 2.94 7.26
N GLY A 112 -8.17 4.10 6.61
CA GLY A 112 -8.34 5.38 7.32
C GLY A 112 -9.58 5.38 8.23
N PRO A 113 -10.78 5.04 7.69
CA PRO A 113 -11.99 4.94 8.50
C PRO A 113 -11.93 3.92 9.63
N ALA A 114 -11.32 2.74 9.43
CA ALA A 114 -11.19 1.73 10.49
C ALA A 114 -10.27 2.21 11.63
N ILE A 115 -9.18 2.92 11.32
CA ILE A 115 -8.34 3.53 12.34
C ILE A 115 -9.09 4.66 13.06
N ASN A 116 -9.80 5.51 12.32
CA ASN A 116 -10.59 6.60 12.91
C ASN A 116 -11.68 6.08 13.85
N ASP A 117 -12.38 5.00 13.48
CA ASP A 117 -13.36 4.35 14.37
C ASP A 117 -12.69 3.86 15.66
N THR A 118 -11.45 3.35 15.59
CA THR A 118 -10.70 2.93 16.78
C THR A 118 -10.39 4.11 17.73
N ILE A 119 -10.24 5.33 17.22
CA ILE A 119 -10.04 6.53 18.06
C ILE A 119 -11.25 6.75 18.95
N SER A 120 -12.45 6.77 18.36
CA SER A 120 -13.69 7.06 19.08
C SER A 120 -14.28 5.85 19.81
N ASN A 121 -14.03 4.64 19.29
CA ASN A 121 -14.63 3.38 19.74
C ASN A 121 -13.55 2.30 19.91
N PRO A 122 -12.63 2.42 20.90
CA PRO A 122 -11.55 1.44 21.10
C PRO A 122 -12.06 0.02 21.39
N GLY A 123 -13.32 -0.15 21.81
CA GLY A 123 -13.96 -1.47 21.92
C GLY A 123 -14.13 -2.22 20.59
N ASN A 124 -14.09 -1.52 19.46
CA ASN A 124 -14.14 -2.11 18.11
C ASN A 124 -12.77 -2.55 17.59
N LEU A 125 -11.70 -2.47 18.41
CA LEU A 125 -10.33 -2.66 17.96
C LEU A 125 -10.14 -3.90 17.09
N GLN A 126 -10.63 -5.07 17.51
CA GLN A 126 -10.43 -6.31 16.75
C GLN A 126 -11.07 -6.25 15.36
N LYS A 127 -12.32 -5.79 15.28
CA LYS A 127 -13.03 -5.61 14.01
C LYS A 127 -12.26 -4.67 13.08
N ASN A 128 -11.73 -3.57 13.63
CA ASN A 128 -11.01 -2.58 12.84
C ASN A 128 -9.64 -3.10 12.39
N LEU A 129 -8.93 -3.85 13.24
CA LEU A 129 -7.69 -4.54 12.85
C LEU A 129 -7.95 -5.57 11.75
N ASP A 130 -9.04 -6.34 11.82
CA ASP A 130 -9.39 -7.30 10.78
C ASP A 130 -9.65 -6.60 9.43
N ALA A 131 -10.36 -5.46 9.45
CA ALA A 131 -10.59 -4.65 8.25
C ALA A 131 -9.28 -4.08 7.67
N ILE A 132 -8.42 -3.53 8.52
CA ILE A 132 -7.11 -2.98 8.10
C ILE A 132 -6.24 -4.11 7.52
N ASN A 133 -6.18 -5.27 8.17
CA ASN A 133 -5.40 -6.41 7.69
C ASN A 133 -5.95 -6.99 6.39
N GLY A 134 -7.27 -7.05 6.25
CA GLY A 134 -7.94 -7.47 5.02
C GLY A 134 -7.64 -6.54 3.83
N ALA A 135 -7.47 -5.23 4.07
CA ALA A 135 -7.04 -4.29 3.04
C ALA A 135 -5.52 -4.34 2.78
N ARG A 136 -4.73 -4.30 3.86
CA ARG A 136 -3.28 -4.09 3.80
C ARG A 136 -2.51 -5.32 3.32
N CYS A 137 -2.86 -6.51 3.80
CA CYS A 137 -2.07 -7.71 3.51
C CYS A 137 -2.14 -8.11 2.03
N PRO A 138 -1.04 -8.63 1.46
CA PRO A 138 -1.02 -9.12 0.09
C PRO A 138 -1.98 -10.31 -0.12
N PRO A 139 -2.47 -10.52 -1.35
CA PRO A 139 -3.17 -11.74 -1.72
C PRO A 139 -2.36 -13.00 -1.36
N PRO A 140 -3.02 -14.10 -0.97
CA PRO A 140 -4.47 -14.29 -0.90
C PRO A 140 -5.11 -13.85 0.42
N ARG A 141 -4.35 -13.23 1.34
CA ARG A 141 -4.85 -12.90 2.69
C ARG A 141 -5.64 -11.61 2.76
N GLY A 142 -5.31 -10.67 1.90
CA GLY A 142 -5.99 -9.39 1.79
C GLY A 142 -5.98 -8.87 0.37
N ALA A 143 -6.41 -7.63 0.21
CA ALA A 143 -6.56 -6.95 -1.07
C ALA A 143 -5.23 -6.38 -1.60
N GLY A 144 -4.16 -6.38 -0.79
CA GLY A 144 -2.81 -6.08 -1.26
C GLY A 144 -2.41 -4.61 -1.27
N ALA A 145 -2.99 -3.76 -0.42
CA ALA A 145 -2.61 -2.34 -0.40
C ALA A 145 -1.09 -2.15 -0.25
N ILE A 146 -0.41 -2.93 0.60
CA ILE A 146 1.05 -2.79 0.77
C ILE A 146 1.85 -3.11 -0.50
N SER A 147 1.34 -4.03 -1.34
CA SER A 147 1.95 -4.37 -2.62
C SER A 147 1.76 -3.23 -3.61
N GLU A 148 0.53 -2.71 -3.72
CA GLU A 148 0.21 -1.58 -4.59
C GLU A 148 0.99 -0.32 -4.20
N GLU A 149 1.16 -0.04 -2.89
CA GLU A 149 2.00 1.06 -2.40
C GLU A 149 3.45 0.91 -2.91
N GLY A 150 3.97 -0.32 -2.91
CA GLY A 150 5.31 -0.61 -3.44
C GLY A 150 5.40 -0.41 -4.95
N GLU A 151 4.36 -0.78 -5.71
CA GLU A 151 4.32 -0.59 -7.15
C GLU A 151 4.29 0.88 -7.55
N VAL A 152 3.47 1.70 -6.88
CA VAL A 152 3.44 3.16 -7.11
C VAL A 152 4.81 3.78 -6.79
N GLN A 153 5.41 3.42 -5.65
CA GLN A 153 6.72 3.93 -5.26
C GLN A 153 7.81 3.52 -6.26
N ALA A 154 7.79 2.26 -6.74
CA ALA A 154 8.74 1.77 -7.73
C ALA A 154 8.57 2.46 -9.08
N ALA A 155 7.33 2.64 -9.55
CA ALA A 155 7.03 3.35 -10.79
C ALA A 155 7.46 4.82 -10.72
N ALA A 156 7.15 5.51 -9.62
CA ALA A 156 7.58 6.90 -9.40
C ALA A 156 9.11 7.02 -9.33
N ALA A 157 9.77 6.09 -8.64
CA ALA A 157 11.22 6.04 -8.55
C ALA A 157 11.88 5.82 -9.91
N LEU A 158 11.32 4.90 -10.72
CA LEU A 158 11.79 4.63 -12.07
C LEU A 158 11.65 5.86 -12.97
N ALA A 159 10.53 6.58 -12.88
CA ALA A 159 10.26 7.79 -13.67
C ALA A 159 11.32 8.90 -13.44
N VAL A 160 11.97 8.94 -12.28
CA VAL A 160 13.03 9.91 -11.95
C VAL A 160 14.44 9.32 -11.83
N GLY A 161 14.61 8.06 -12.21
CA GLY A 161 15.90 7.37 -12.16
C GLY A 161 16.51 7.28 -10.76
N ILE A 162 15.69 6.97 -9.74
CA ILE A 162 16.14 6.61 -8.39
C ILE A 162 15.80 5.15 -8.07
N LYS A 163 16.39 4.64 -7.00
CA LYS A 163 16.05 3.35 -6.41
C LYS A 163 15.37 3.58 -5.07
N VAL A 164 14.39 2.75 -4.76
CA VAL A 164 13.65 2.79 -3.50
C VAL A 164 13.51 1.38 -2.95
N HIS A 165 13.40 1.27 -1.64
CA HIS A 165 13.11 0.00 -0.99
C HIS A 165 11.60 -0.25 -0.99
N PRO A 166 11.17 -1.51 -1.11
CA PRO A 166 9.76 -1.84 -0.97
C PRO A 166 9.27 -1.51 0.45
N PRO A 167 7.99 -1.17 0.61
CA PRO A 167 7.42 -0.87 1.91
C PRO A 167 7.44 -2.10 2.83
N GLN A 168 7.57 -1.86 4.14
CA GLN A 168 7.57 -2.92 5.14
C GLN A 168 6.19 -3.57 5.22
N THR A 169 6.11 -4.89 5.12
CA THR A 169 4.87 -5.63 5.35
C THR A 169 4.58 -5.79 6.86
N PRO A 170 3.33 -5.58 7.33
CA PRO A 170 2.94 -5.92 8.70
C PRO A 170 3.25 -7.37 9.06
N THR A 171 3.62 -7.63 10.31
CA THR A 171 3.99 -8.99 10.76
C THR A 171 2.83 -9.97 10.68
N VAL A 172 1.60 -9.51 10.92
CA VAL A 172 0.37 -10.29 10.81
C VAL A 172 0.16 -10.88 9.41
N CYS A 173 0.63 -10.19 8.37
CA CYS A 173 0.56 -10.70 6.99
C CYS A 173 1.49 -11.90 6.74
N ASN A 174 2.43 -12.18 7.65
CA ASN A 174 3.39 -13.29 7.52
C ASN A 174 3.03 -14.51 8.40
N ALA A 175 2.16 -14.35 9.40
CA ALA A 175 1.94 -15.34 10.47
C ALA A 175 1.39 -16.74 10.08
N VAL A 176 0.72 -16.92 8.94
CA VAL A 176 0.04 -18.20 8.58
C VAL A 176 0.92 -19.19 7.79
N THR A 177 2.13 -18.84 7.36
CA THR A 177 3.04 -19.83 6.75
C THR A 177 3.54 -20.86 7.78
N ALA A 178 3.52 -20.51 9.08
CA ALA A 178 3.93 -21.40 10.17
C ALA A 178 2.82 -22.38 10.63
N ALA A 179 1.54 -22.03 10.47
CA ALA A 179 0.42 -22.86 10.96
C ALA A 179 0.09 -24.03 10.01
N THR A 180 0.41 -23.91 8.72
CA THR A 180 0.11 -24.95 7.72
C THR A 180 1.16 -26.06 7.68
N ASN A 181 2.41 -25.78 8.10
CA ASN A 181 3.50 -26.77 8.14
C ASN A 181 3.61 -27.55 9.47
N ARG A 182 2.76 -27.27 10.47
CA ARG A 182 2.70 -28.04 11.73
C ARG A 182 1.52 -29.03 11.80
N ARG A 183 0.77 -29.19 10.70
CA ARG A 183 -0.33 -30.16 10.56
C ARG A 183 -0.16 -31.06 9.33
N ARG A 184 1.07 -31.53 9.09
CA ARG A 184 1.33 -32.68 8.21
C ARG A 184 2.19 -33.69 8.95
#